data_AF-A0A0C2SLF1-F1
#
_entry.id   AF-A0A0C2SLF1-F1
#
_cell.length_a   1.000
_cell.length_b   1.000
_cell.length_c   1.000
_cell.angle_alpha   90.00
_cell.angle_beta   90.00
_cell.angle_gamma   90.00
#
_symmetry.space_group_name_H-M   'P 1'
#
loop_
_entity.id
_entity.type
_entity.pdbx_description
1 polymer ?
#
loop_
_entity_poly.entity_id
_entity_poly.type
_entity_poly.pdbx_seq_one_letter_code
_entity_poly.pdbx_strand_id
1 'polypeptide(L)'
;MARQDRFIEDTGNNIHLLARFTRTLTGHAPTGEYRKRWHPELPGLCRVDNTPHTRIHVLTECTKYDDLFYSYRAVTEYDDSYHTFIDFLKKNPTAFSFEDAPYEPL
;
A
#
# COMPACT_ATOMS: atom_id res chain seq x y z
N MET A 1 19.65 -3.04 -24.31
CA MET A 1 19.47 -3.28 -22.85
C MET A 1 18.41 -2.30 -22.36
N ALA A 2 17.22 -2.77 -22.03
CA ALA A 2 16.10 -1.89 -21.67
C ALA A 2 16.18 -1.49 -20.18
N ARG A 3 16.61 -0.23 -19.97
CA ARG A 3 16.41 0.73 -18.87
C ARG A 3 15.88 0.20 -17.52
N GLN A 4 16.79 0.10 -16.54
CA GLN A 4 16.53 -0.26 -15.14
C GLN A 4 15.85 0.88 -14.33
N ASP A 5 15.69 2.08 -14.89
CA ASP A 5 15.28 3.29 -14.14
C ASP A 5 13.78 3.63 -14.18
N ARG A 6 12.94 2.81 -14.83
CA ARG A 6 11.52 3.16 -15.06
C ARG A 6 10.74 3.46 -13.78
N PHE A 7 10.92 2.69 -12.70
CA PHE A 7 10.19 2.94 -11.46
C PHE A 7 10.57 4.25 -10.74
N ILE A 8 11.82 4.69 -10.89
CA ILE A 8 12.29 5.94 -10.27
C ILE A 8 11.65 7.13 -11.01
N GLU A 9 11.64 7.07 -12.34
CA GLU A 9 10.99 8.08 -13.18
C GLU A 9 9.47 8.10 -12.99
N ASP A 10 8.81 6.94 -12.98
CA ASP A 10 7.35 6.81 -12.85
C ASP A 10 6.82 7.29 -11.48
N THR A 11 7.65 7.20 -10.44
CA THR A 11 7.36 7.76 -9.11
C THR A 11 7.76 9.24 -8.99
N GLY A 12 8.09 9.89 -10.11
CA GLY A 12 8.40 11.31 -10.16
C GLY A 12 9.65 11.70 -9.36
N ASN A 13 10.64 10.79 -9.26
CA ASN A 13 11.82 10.95 -8.42
C ASN A 13 11.51 11.22 -6.94
N ASN A 14 10.36 10.75 -6.43
CA ASN A 14 9.96 10.92 -5.05
C ASN A 14 10.31 9.68 -4.22
N ILE A 15 11.32 9.81 -3.35
CA ILE A 15 11.82 8.70 -2.52
C ILE A 15 10.75 8.11 -1.59
N HIS A 16 9.83 8.93 -1.06
CA HIS A 16 8.77 8.44 -0.17
C HIS A 16 7.71 7.66 -0.95
N LEU A 17 7.35 8.11 -2.15
CA LEU A 17 6.44 7.39 -3.04
C LEU A 17 7.06 6.06 -3.48
N LEU A 18 8.32 6.08 -3.93
CA LEU A 18 9.05 4.87 -4.32
C LEU A 18 9.14 3.88 -3.15
N ALA A 19 9.48 4.34 -1.95
CA ALA A 19 9.57 3.47 -0.79
C ALA A 19 8.22 2.85 -0.41
N ARG A 20 7.11 3.59 -0.49
CA ARG A 20 5.75 3.05 -0.27
C ARG A 20 5.42 2.01 -1.33
N PHE A 21 5.65 2.32 -2.60
CA PHE A 21 5.44 1.41 -3.72
C PHE A 21 6.23 0.10 -3.55
N THR A 22 7.54 0.19 -3.30
CA THR A 22 8.42 -0.97 -3.08
C THR A 22 7.96 -1.81 -1.89
N ARG A 23 7.60 -1.19 -0.76
CA ARG A 23 7.11 -1.93 0.42
C ARG A 23 5.81 -2.67 0.12
N THR A 24 4.88 -2.08 -0.61
CA THR A 24 3.63 -2.79 -0.94
C THR A 24 3.86 -3.98 -1.87
N LEU A 25 4.68 -3.80 -2.92
CA LEU A 25 5.04 -4.87 -3.85
C LEU A 25 5.74 -6.05 -3.16
N THR A 26 6.68 -5.73 -2.28
CA THR A 26 7.45 -6.75 -1.54
C THR A 26 6.71 -7.32 -0.33
N GLY A 27 5.51 -6.83 -0.02
CA GLY A 27 4.76 -7.25 1.17
C GLY A 27 5.37 -6.79 2.51
N HIS A 28 6.14 -5.70 2.48
CA HIS A 28 6.80 -5.06 3.64
C HIS A 28 6.16 -3.73 4.04
N ALA A 29 4.96 -3.41 3.53
CA ALA A 29 4.22 -2.26 4.02
C ALA A 29 3.81 -2.50 5.49
N PRO A 30 3.79 -1.46 6.35
CA PRO A 30 3.51 -1.61 7.79
C PRO A 30 2.01 -1.84 8.08
N THR A 31 1.42 -2.81 7.39
CA THR A 31 0.02 -3.21 7.51
C THR A 31 -0.16 -4.22 8.65
N GLY A 32 -1.40 -4.50 9.02
CA GLY A 32 -1.72 -5.60 9.93
C GLY A 32 -1.32 -6.97 9.39
N GLU A 33 -1.39 -7.17 8.06
CA GLU A 33 -0.87 -8.36 7.38
C GLU A 33 0.63 -8.57 7.64
N TYR A 34 1.44 -7.51 7.52
CA TYR A 34 2.87 -7.55 7.80
C TYR A 34 3.16 -7.82 9.27
N ARG A 35 2.49 -7.09 10.17
CA ARG A 35 2.65 -7.26 11.63
C ARG A 35 2.28 -8.66 12.07
N LYS A 36 1.18 -9.23 11.60
CA LYS A 36 0.82 -10.63 11.91
C LYS A 36 1.94 -11.63 11.59
N ARG A 37 2.77 -11.35 10.59
CA ARG A 37 3.89 -12.22 10.19
C ARG A 37 5.16 -11.98 11.02
N TRP A 38 5.51 -10.73 11.26
CA TRP A 38 6.84 -10.35 11.78
C TRP A 38 6.83 -9.69 13.17
N HIS A 39 5.67 -9.17 13.58
CA HIS A 39 5.44 -8.44 14.83
C HIS A 39 4.05 -8.78 15.40
N PRO A 40 3.77 -10.05 15.72
CA PRO A 40 2.44 -10.51 16.11
C PRO A 40 1.91 -9.88 17.41
N GLU A 41 2.80 -9.30 18.22
CA GLU A 41 2.48 -8.49 19.40
C GLU A 41 1.83 -7.14 19.07
N LEU A 42 2.04 -6.62 17.85
CA LEU A 42 1.52 -5.32 17.45
C LEU A 42 0.08 -5.42 16.90
N PRO A 43 -0.73 -4.35 17.04
CA PRO A 43 -2.09 -4.32 16.52
C PRO A 43 -2.15 -4.53 15.01
N GLY A 44 -3.21 -5.19 14.54
CA GLY A 44 -3.38 -5.59 13.14
C GLY A 44 -4.67 -5.14 12.47
N LEU A 45 -5.51 -4.35 13.15
CA LEU A 45 -6.83 -3.95 12.65
C LEU A 45 -6.81 -2.54 12.06
N CYS A 46 -7.63 -2.33 11.04
CA CYS A 46 -7.87 -1.02 10.43
C CYS A 46 -8.54 -0.11 11.45
N ARG A 47 -8.07 1.14 11.54
CA ARG A 47 -8.58 2.13 12.52
C ARG A 47 -10.00 2.61 12.19
N VAL A 48 -10.44 2.43 10.94
CA VAL A 48 -11.70 2.97 10.43
C VAL A 48 -12.86 2.06 10.76
N ASP A 49 -12.69 0.76 10.56
CA ASP A 49 -13.78 -0.23 10.61
C ASP A 49 -13.45 -1.51 11.39
N ASN A 50 -12.29 -1.57 12.05
CA ASN A 50 -11.80 -2.72 12.82
C ASN A 50 -11.66 -4.03 12.02
N THR A 51 -11.63 -3.98 10.70
CA THR A 51 -11.32 -5.14 9.87
C THR A 51 -9.80 -5.42 9.85
N PRO A 52 -9.33 -6.63 9.46
CA PRO A 52 -7.91 -6.87 9.29
C PRO A 52 -7.26 -5.88 8.31
N HIS A 53 -6.25 -5.13 8.77
CA HIS A 53 -5.55 -4.16 7.93
C HIS A 53 -4.62 -4.86 6.94
N THR A 54 -5.16 -5.30 5.81
CA THR A 54 -4.44 -6.02 4.75
C THR A 54 -4.20 -5.13 3.53
N ARG A 55 -3.31 -5.53 2.64
CA ARG A 55 -3.14 -4.82 1.35
C ARG A 55 -4.44 -4.80 0.54
N ILE A 56 -5.20 -5.90 0.55
CA ILE A 56 -6.50 -5.99 -0.11
C ILE A 56 -7.44 -4.95 0.46
N HIS A 57 -7.61 -4.93 1.78
CA HIS A 57 -8.48 -3.97 2.45
C HIS A 57 -8.14 -2.52 2.08
N VAL A 58 -6.86 -2.14 2.16
CA VAL A 58 -6.38 -0.79 1.80
C VAL A 58 -6.69 -0.44 0.34
N LEU A 59 -6.58 -1.39 -0.58
CA LEU A 59 -6.71 -1.14 -2.01
C LEU A 59 -8.15 -1.20 -2.52
N THR A 60 -9.03 -1.98 -1.88
CA THR A 60 -10.34 -2.33 -2.47
C THR A 60 -11.54 -2.04 -1.58
N GLU A 61 -11.34 -1.80 -0.28
CA GLU A 61 -12.45 -1.78 0.69
C GLU A 61 -12.44 -0.57 1.62
N CYS A 62 -11.25 -0.09 2.01
CA CYS A 62 -11.11 0.88 3.09
C CYS A 62 -11.68 2.25 2.71
N THR A 63 -12.70 2.70 3.43
CA THR A 63 -13.38 3.98 3.19
C THR A 63 -12.53 5.21 3.49
N LYS A 64 -11.33 5.04 4.06
CA LYS A 64 -10.34 6.11 4.23
C LYS A 64 -9.71 6.56 2.90
N TYR A 65 -9.71 5.68 1.89
CA TYR A 65 -8.99 5.92 0.64
C TYR A 65 -9.92 6.18 -0.53
N ASP A 66 -9.48 7.07 -1.41
CA ASP A 66 -10.13 7.37 -2.67
C ASP A 66 -9.61 6.46 -3.79
N ASP A 67 -10.41 6.31 -4.85
CA ASP A 67 -10.08 5.55 -6.07
C ASP A 67 -9.68 4.10 -5.78
N LEU A 68 -10.46 3.44 -4.93
CA LEU A 68 -10.32 2.02 -4.64
C LEU A 68 -10.39 1.20 -5.93
N PHE A 69 -9.56 0.17 -5.99
CA PHE A 69 -9.57 -0.82 -7.06
C PHE A 69 -10.82 -1.69 -6.93
N TYR A 70 -11.46 -2.00 -8.06
CA TYR A 70 -12.62 -2.89 -8.07
C TYR A 70 -12.31 -4.30 -7.51
N SER A 71 -11.06 -4.76 -7.67
CA SER A 71 -10.59 -6.01 -7.05
C SER A 71 -9.08 -6.03 -6.90
N TYR A 72 -8.56 -6.87 -6.01
CA TYR A 72 -7.12 -7.07 -5.89
C TYR A 72 -6.50 -7.65 -7.16
N ARG A 73 -7.24 -8.47 -7.92
CA ARG A 73 -6.81 -8.97 -9.23
C ARG A 73 -6.58 -7.83 -10.22
N ALA A 74 -7.38 -6.76 -10.14
CA ALA A 74 -7.16 -5.58 -10.97
C ALA A 74 -5.83 -4.86 -10.66
N VAL A 75 -5.29 -5.03 -9.45
CA VAL A 75 -3.99 -4.51 -9.04
C VAL A 75 -2.84 -5.40 -9.54
N THR A 76 -3.08 -6.68 -9.82
CA THR A 76 -2.01 -7.66 -10.12
C THR A 76 -2.02 -8.23 -11.52
N GLU A 77 -3.14 -8.19 -12.25
CA GLU A 77 -3.33 -8.91 -13.52
C GLU A 77 -3.42 -7.99 -14.76
N TYR A 78 -3.55 -6.67 -14.61
CA TYR A 78 -3.59 -5.74 -15.75
C TYR A 78 -2.21 -5.15 -16.08
N ASP A 79 -1.89 -5.02 -17.37
CA ASP A 79 -0.61 -4.44 -17.83
C ASP A 79 -0.37 -3.01 -17.32
N ASP A 80 -1.44 -2.23 -17.11
CA ASP A 80 -1.39 -0.85 -16.61
C ASP A 80 -1.62 -0.74 -15.07
N SER A 81 -1.64 -1.88 -14.39
CA SER A 81 -1.94 -1.97 -12.96
C SER A 81 -0.93 -1.21 -12.09
N TYR A 82 0.33 -1.11 -12.53
CA TYR A 82 1.38 -0.44 -11.76
C TYR A 82 1.25 1.09 -11.81
N HIS A 83 0.92 1.68 -12.96
CA HIS A 83 0.67 3.12 -13.09
C HIS A 83 -0.56 3.52 -12.27
N THR A 84 -1.63 2.71 -12.37
CA THR A 84 -2.83 2.88 -11.54
C THR A 84 -2.48 2.81 -10.04
N PHE A 85 -1.59 1.90 -9.64
CA PHE A 85 -1.15 1.81 -8.24
C PHE A 85 -0.30 3.01 -7.82
N ILE A 86 0.60 3.49 -8.67
CA ILE A 86 1.36 4.72 -8.40
C ILE A 86 0.40 5.91 -8.25
N ASP A 87 -0.63 6.03 -9.09
CA ASP A 87 -1.60 7.12 -9.01
C ASP A 87 -2.47 7.03 -7.76
N PHE A 88 -2.88 5.82 -7.36
CA PHE A 88 -3.50 5.58 -6.06
C PHE A 88 -2.62 6.09 -4.91
N LEU A 89 -1.31 5.79 -4.92
CA LEU A 89 -0.37 6.23 -3.88
C LEU A 89 -0.11 7.74 -3.89
N LYS A 90 -0.21 8.40 -5.05
CA LYS A 90 -0.14 9.87 -5.17
C LYS A 90 -1.39 10.51 -4.57
N LYS A 91 -2.58 9.99 -4.87
CA LYS A 91 -3.85 10.50 -4.34
C LYS A 91 -4.01 10.25 -2.85
N ASN A 92 -3.49 9.12 -2.37
CA ASN A 92 -3.58 8.68 -0.98
C ASN A 92 -2.19 8.71 -0.31
N PRO A 93 -1.72 9.88 0.18
CA PRO A 93 -0.34 10.06 0.66
C PRO A 93 0.01 9.27 1.93
N THR A 94 -0.99 8.85 2.71
CA THR A 94 -0.77 8.05 3.92
C THR A 94 -0.80 6.55 3.65
N ALA A 95 -1.40 6.08 2.55
CA ALA A 95 -1.53 4.65 2.26
C ALA A 95 -0.17 3.95 2.26
N PHE A 96 -0.05 2.84 3.00
CA PHE A 96 1.18 2.03 3.14
C PHE A 96 2.40 2.77 3.71
N SER A 97 2.15 3.88 4.41
CA SER A 97 3.15 4.57 5.24
C SER A 97 3.08 4.11 6.69
N PHE A 98 4.08 4.47 7.50
CA PHE A 98 4.02 4.21 8.94
C PHE A 98 2.94 5.02 9.65
N GLU A 99 2.53 6.17 9.11
CA GLU A 99 1.41 6.97 9.65
C GLU A 99 0.08 6.23 9.54
N ASP A 100 -0.03 5.32 8.59
CA ASP A 100 -1.20 4.47 8.36
C ASP A 100 -1.12 3.10 9.04
N ALA A 101 -0.02 2.79 9.72
CA ALA A 101 0.07 1.51 10.41
C ALA A 101 -1.05 1.38 11.46
N PRO A 102 -1.54 0.16 11.75
CA PRO A 102 -2.56 -0.02 12.79
C PRO A 102 -2.16 0.66 14.10
N TYR A 103 -3.13 1.23 14.82
CA TYR A 103 -2.85 2.05 16.00
C TYR A 103 -2.12 1.23 17.08
N GLU A 104 -0.94 1.69 17.49
CA GLU A 104 -0.26 1.25 18.70
C GLU A 104 -0.68 2.21 19.81
N PRO A 105 -1.40 1.75 20.86
CA PRO A 105 -1.57 2.57 22.05
C PRO A 105 -0.18 2.83 22.66
N LEU A 106 0.19 4.11 22.77
CA LEU A 106 1.36 4.54 23.55
C LEU A 106 1.22 4.11 25.01
#